data_AF-A0A383BVI8-F1
#
_entry.id   AF-A0A383BVI8-F1
#
_cell.length_a   1.000
_cell.length_b   1.000
_cell.length_c   1.000
_cell.angle_alpha   90.00
_cell.angle_beta   90.00
_cell.angle_gamma   90.00
#
_symmetry.space_group_name_H-M   'P 1'
#
loop_
_entity.id
_entity.type
_entity.pdbx_description
1 polymer ?
#
loop_
_entity_poly.entity_id
_entity_poly.type
_entity_poly.pdbx_seq_one_letter_code
_entity_poly.pdbx_strand_id
1 'polypeptide(L)'
;DAGHDVATSWNFGPDGSGEATAEEVARMVAAAWGHHAEISEDPCSHQIHETKTLRLDSTKAKNLLGWSPRWGLEEAVSRTVDWHMGLSDGTDLQDLCVSQIADYLGAS
;
A
#
# COMPACT_ATOMS: atom_id res chain seq x y z
N ASP A 1 -20.87 15.73 24.38
CA ASP A 1 -20.79 14.37 23.80
C ASP A 1 -20.11 14.36 22.45
N ALA A 2 -18.76 14.28 22.42
CA ALA A 2 -17.98 14.27 21.18
C ALA A 2 -18.05 12.93 20.42
N GLY A 3 -18.50 11.85 21.08
CA GLY A 3 -18.60 10.52 20.45
C GLY A 3 -19.72 10.40 19.43
N HIS A 4 -20.78 11.21 19.55
CA HIS A 4 -21.89 11.20 18.60
C HIS A 4 -21.50 11.86 17.26
N ASP A 5 -20.56 12.82 17.29
CA ASP A 5 -20.14 13.59 16.11
C ASP A 5 -19.27 12.77 15.13
N VAL A 6 -18.62 11.70 15.60
CA VAL A 6 -17.75 10.83 14.80
C VAL A 6 -18.34 9.45 14.49
N ALA A 7 -19.52 9.12 15.03
CA ALA A 7 -20.22 7.84 14.85
C ALA A 7 -20.89 7.74 13.47
N THR A 8 -20.07 7.72 12.42
CA THR A 8 -20.50 7.75 11.02
C THR A 8 -19.55 6.89 10.17
N SER A 9 -19.84 6.73 8.87
CA SER A 9 -18.94 6.02 7.95
C SER A 9 -17.72 6.86 7.60
N TRP A 10 -16.58 6.18 7.47
CA TRP A 10 -15.29 6.78 7.13
C TRP A 10 -14.62 5.95 6.04
N ASN A 11 -14.04 6.66 5.08
CA ASN A 11 -13.20 6.09 4.04
C ASN A 11 -11.75 6.42 4.35
N PHE A 12 -10.88 5.42 4.25
CA PHE A 12 -9.44 5.55 4.41
C PHE A 12 -8.78 4.92 3.19
N GLY A 13 -7.98 5.71 2.48
CA GLY A 13 -7.31 5.30 1.28
C GLY A 13 -6.36 6.37 0.78
N PRO A 14 -5.45 6.01 -0.15
CA PRO A 14 -4.56 6.98 -0.76
C PRO A 14 -5.35 8.09 -1.45
N ASP A 15 -4.72 9.25 -1.60
CA ASP A 15 -5.19 10.25 -2.57
C ASP A 15 -4.88 9.81 -4.00
N GLY A 16 -5.25 10.66 -4.96
CA GLY A 16 -4.97 10.41 -6.37
C GLY A 16 -3.48 10.19 -6.69
N SER A 17 -2.54 10.60 -5.81
CA SER A 17 -1.11 10.31 -5.97
C SER A 17 -0.73 8.84 -5.74
N GLY A 18 -1.62 8.02 -5.16
CA GLY A 18 -1.43 6.58 -5.03
C GLY A 18 -2.18 5.75 -6.07
N GLU A 19 -2.69 6.38 -7.13
CA GLU A 19 -3.31 5.67 -8.25
C GLU A 19 -2.22 5.05 -9.13
N ALA A 20 -2.26 3.72 -9.28
CA ALA A 20 -1.40 2.98 -10.18
C ALA A 20 -2.16 1.80 -10.80
N THR A 21 -1.77 1.44 -12.00
CA THR A 21 -2.19 0.22 -12.68
C THR A 21 -1.52 -1.00 -12.06
N ALA A 22 -2.09 -2.19 -12.28
CA ALA A 22 -1.47 -3.45 -11.86
C ALA A 22 -0.07 -3.63 -12.48
N GLU A 23 0.14 -3.16 -13.71
CA GLU A 23 1.43 -3.18 -14.39
C GLU A 23 2.47 -2.30 -13.68
N GLU A 24 2.11 -1.07 -13.32
CA GLU A 24 3.00 -0.16 -12.59
C GLU A 24 3.40 -0.73 -11.23
N VAL A 25 2.44 -1.31 -10.48
CA VAL A 25 2.72 -1.98 -9.21
C VAL A 25 3.64 -3.18 -9.42
N ALA A 26 3.40 -4.01 -10.44
CA ALA A 26 4.27 -5.14 -10.76
C ALA A 26 5.71 -4.69 -11.08
N ARG A 27 5.86 -3.58 -11.81
CA ARG A 27 7.17 -2.95 -12.10
C ARG A 27 7.88 -2.46 -10.84
N MET A 28 7.16 -1.81 -9.93
CA MET A 28 7.70 -1.38 -8.64
C MET A 28 8.16 -2.58 -7.80
N VAL A 29 7.35 -3.64 -7.75
CA VAL A 29 7.69 -4.89 -7.05
C VAL A 29 8.95 -5.50 -7.63
N ALA A 30 9.03 -5.69 -8.95
CA ALA A 30 10.20 -6.29 -9.59
C ALA A 30 11.47 -5.45 -9.36
N ALA A 31 11.36 -4.12 -9.42
CA ALA A 31 12.48 -3.22 -9.12
C ALA A 31 12.96 -3.36 -7.67
N ALA A 32 12.04 -3.42 -6.70
CA ALA A 32 12.37 -3.61 -5.29
C ALA A 32 12.93 -5.01 -4.98
N TRP A 33 12.48 -6.04 -5.71
CA TRP A 33 12.96 -7.42 -5.54
C TRP A 33 14.37 -7.64 -6.10
N GLY A 34 14.86 -6.75 -6.95
CA GLY A 34 16.20 -6.78 -7.52
C GLY A 34 16.35 -7.62 -8.79
N HIS A 35 17.60 -7.95 -9.15
CA HIS A 35 18.00 -8.46 -10.48
C HIS A 35 17.44 -9.84 -10.89
N HIS A 36 16.59 -10.46 -10.09
CA HIS A 36 16.03 -11.80 -10.34
C HIS A 36 14.52 -11.81 -10.63
N ALA A 37 13.85 -10.66 -10.57
CA ALA A 37 12.43 -10.58 -10.85
C ALA A 37 12.16 -10.21 -12.32
N GLU A 38 11.38 -11.04 -12.99
CA GLU A 38 10.87 -10.80 -14.34
C GLU A 38 9.36 -10.63 -14.31
N ILE A 39 8.85 -9.74 -15.15
CA ILE A 39 7.41 -9.54 -15.34
C ILE A 39 7.04 -10.13 -16.68
N SER A 40 6.09 -11.05 -16.68
CA SER A 40 5.49 -11.61 -17.88
C SER A 40 3.99 -11.29 -17.90
N GLU A 41 3.52 -10.75 -19.00
CA GLU A 41 2.08 -10.54 -19.24
C GLU A 41 1.48 -11.76 -19.92
N ASP A 42 0.31 -12.22 -19.45
CA ASP A 42 -0.45 -13.23 -20.18
C ASP A 42 -1.10 -12.59 -21.42
N PRO A 43 -0.82 -13.08 -22.64
CA PRO A 43 -1.43 -12.56 -23.87
C PRO A 43 -2.96 -12.59 -23.86
N CYS A 44 -3.57 -13.49 -23.09
CA CYS A 44 -5.02 -13.63 -22.93
C CYS A 44 -5.64 -12.71 -21.87
N SER A 45 -4.84 -11.95 -21.11
CA SER A 45 -5.29 -11.09 -20.00
C SER A 45 -6.35 -10.06 -20.39
N HIS A 46 -6.35 -9.59 -21.65
CA HIS A 46 -7.36 -8.67 -22.21
C HIS A 46 -8.80 -9.19 -22.18
N GLN A 47 -9.01 -10.50 -21.92
CA GLN A 47 -10.34 -11.11 -21.86
C GLN A 47 -11.00 -10.98 -20.48
N ILE A 48 -10.24 -10.61 -19.44
CA ILE A 48 -10.77 -10.40 -18.08
C ILE A 48 -10.98 -8.91 -17.89
N HIS A 49 -12.23 -8.46 -18.01
CA HIS A 49 -12.60 -7.10 -17.63
C HIS A 49 -12.57 -6.98 -16.10
N GLU A 50 -11.46 -6.48 -15.55
CA GLU A 50 -11.46 -5.96 -14.19
C GLU A 50 -12.20 -4.61 -14.16
N THR A 51 -12.95 -4.38 -13.08
CA THR A 51 -13.92 -3.27 -13.02
C THR A 51 -13.23 -1.91 -13.13
N LYS A 52 -13.95 -0.89 -13.62
CA LYS A 52 -13.54 0.52 -13.61
C LYS A 52 -12.94 0.90 -12.25
N THR A 53 -11.78 1.56 -12.26
CA THR A 53 -11.03 2.06 -11.10
C THR A 53 -11.97 2.57 -9.99
N LEU A 54 -12.05 1.83 -8.88
CA LEU A 54 -12.81 2.25 -7.72
C LEU A 54 -11.93 3.15 -6.86
N ARG A 55 -12.25 4.45 -6.84
CA ARG A 55 -11.56 5.42 -5.98
C ARG A 55 -12.37 5.65 -4.71
N LEU A 56 -11.72 5.49 -3.56
CA LEU A 56 -12.30 5.81 -2.27
C LEU A 56 -12.09 7.30 -1.96
N ASP A 57 -13.17 8.07 -1.80
CA ASP A 57 -13.06 9.47 -1.35
C ASP A 57 -12.82 9.53 0.16
N SER A 58 -11.57 9.79 0.54
CA SER A 58 -11.13 9.93 1.94
C SER A 58 -11.13 11.38 2.45
N THR A 59 -11.72 12.33 1.70
CA THR A 59 -11.76 13.77 2.05
C THR A 59 -12.36 14.00 3.43
N LYS A 60 -13.39 13.24 3.81
CA LYS A 60 -14.01 13.34 5.13
C LYS A 60 -13.02 13.02 6.26
N ALA A 61 -12.29 11.91 6.15
CA ALA A 61 -11.28 11.50 7.14
C ALA A 61 -10.14 12.52 7.23
N LYS A 62 -9.68 13.05 6.09
CA LYS A 62 -8.66 14.10 6.04
C LYS A 62 -9.10 15.36 6.79
N ASN A 63 -10.29 15.87 6.48
CA ASN A 63 -10.74 17.16 7.00
C ASN A 63 -11.18 17.11 8.47
N LEU A 64 -11.81 16.02 8.90
CA LEU A 64 -12.43 15.94 10.23
C LEU A 64 -11.58 15.18 11.26
N LEU A 65 -10.72 14.26 10.83
CA LEU A 65 -9.83 13.51 11.73
C LEU A 65 -8.37 13.94 11.61
N GLY A 66 -8.02 14.80 10.66
CA GLY A 66 -6.63 15.11 10.33
C GLY A 66 -5.87 13.89 9.77
N TRP A 67 -6.59 12.85 9.34
CA TRP A 67 -6.00 11.61 8.87
C TRP A 67 -5.34 11.80 7.50
N SER A 68 -4.16 11.22 7.29
CA SER A 68 -3.53 11.17 5.97
C SER A 68 -2.67 9.91 5.83
N PRO A 69 -2.52 9.35 4.62
CA PRO A 69 -1.55 8.29 4.36
C PRO A 69 -0.13 8.82 4.62
N ARG A 70 0.72 8.00 5.24
CA ARG A 70 2.10 8.39 5.56
C ARG A 70 3.13 7.91 4.54
N TRP A 71 2.97 6.68 4.07
CA TRP A 71 3.82 6.13 3.02
C TRP A 71 3.17 6.36 1.66
N GLY A 72 3.98 6.80 0.70
CA GLY A 72 3.62 6.79 -0.71
C GLY A 72 3.59 5.36 -1.26
N LEU A 73 3.06 5.20 -2.46
CA LEU A 73 2.91 3.87 -3.09
C LEU A 73 4.25 3.13 -3.22
N GLU A 74 5.30 3.79 -3.71
CA GLU A 74 6.62 3.19 -3.89
C GLU A 74 7.21 2.66 -2.57
N GLU A 75 7.14 3.46 -1.50
CA GLU A 75 7.60 3.07 -0.17
C GLU A 75 6.79 1.89 0.36
N ALA A 76 5.45 1.93 0.22
CA ALA A 76 4.59 0.83 0.65
C ALA A 76 4.89 -0.47 -0.10
N VAL A 77 5.17 -0.39 -1.40
CA VAL A 77 5.61 -1.55 -2.21
C VAL A 77 6.97 -2.05 -1.72
N SER A 78 7.96 -1.18 -1.52
CA SER A 78 9.29 -1.58 -1.03
C SER A 78 9.19 -2.31 0.31
N ARG A 79 8.45 -1.75 1.28
CA ARG A 79 8.21 -2.35 2.61
C ARG A 79 7.54 -3.72 2.52
N THR A 80 6.63 -3.89 1.56
CA THR A 80 5.95 -5.16 1.30
C THR A 80 6.92 -6.19 0.75
N VAL A 81 7.79 -5.80 -0.18
CA VAL A 81 8.84 -6.67 -0.74
C VAL A 81 9.85 -7.08 0.33
N ASP A 82 10.33 -6.15 1.15
CA ASP A 82 11.24 -6.43 2.27
C ASP A 82 10.66 -7.48 3.23
N TRP A 83 9.35 -7.38 3.53
CA TRP A 83 8.68 -8.35 4.38
C TRP A 83 8.66 -9.75 3.78
N HIS A 84 8.37 -9.87 2.48
CA HIS A 84 8.36 -11.17 1.80
C HIS A 84 9.76 -11.77 1.62
N MET A 85 10.78 -10.94 1.38
CA MET A 85 12.17 -11.40 1.35
C MET A 85 12.60 -11.89 2.74
N GLY A 86 12.29 -11.13 3.79
CA GLY A 86 12.57 -11.54 5.17
C GLY A 86 11.91 -12.87 5.57
N LEU A 87 10.67 -13.11 5.11
CA LEU A 87 9.99 -14.39 5.30
C LEU A 87 10.76 -15.54 4.64
N SER A 88 11.30 -15.31 3.44
CA SER A 88 12.02 -16.33 2.66
C SER A 88 13.41 -16.61 3.22
N ASP A 89 14.08 -15.60 3.77
CA ASP A 89 15.44 -15.68 4.30
C ASP A 89 15.51 -16.14 5.77
N GLY A 90 14.36 -16.35 6.42
CA GLY A 90 14.27 -16.77 7.82
C GLY A 90 14.56 -15.65 8.82
N THR A 91 14.36 -14.39 8.42
CA THR A 91 14.43 -13.21 9.29
C THR A 91 13.39 -13.32 10.40
N ASP A 92 13.68 -12.76 11.58
CA ASP A 92 12.66 -12.59 12.63
C ASP A 92 11.60 -11.59 12.15
N LEU A 93 10.47 -12.13 11.69
CA LEU A 93 9.37 -11.32 11.18
C LEU A 93 8.69 -10.50 12.27
N GLN A 94 8.77 -10.90 13.54
CA GLN A 94 8.22 -10.11 14.62
C GLN A 94 9.01 -8.80 14.74
N ASP A 95 10.34 -8.90 14.81
CA ASP A 95 11.22 -7.75 14.89
C ASP A 95 11.08 -6.85 13.64
N LEU A 96 11.00 -7.44 12.44
CA LEU A 96 10.78 -6.69 11.21
C LEU A 96 9.45 -5.92 11.23
N CYS A 97 8.35 -6.57 11.64
CA CYS A 97 7.04 -5.91 11.75
C CYS A 97 7.08 -4.76 12.76
N VAL A 98 7.71 -4.97 13.93
CA VAL A 98 7.83 -3.93 14.96
C VAL A 98 8.64 -2.74 14.44
N SER A 99 9.74 -2.99 13.72
CA SER A 99 10.53 -1.93 13.08
C SER A 99 9.70 -1.15 12.06
N GLN A 100 8.97 -1.82 11.18
CA GLN A 100 8.13 -1.16 10.17
C GLN A 100 6.99 -0.34 10.81
N ILE A 101 6.43 -0.79 11.93
CA ILE A 101 5.45 0.00 12.70
C ILE A 101 6.10 1.27 13.27
N ALA A 102 7.31 1.17 13.84
CA ALA A 102 8.03 2.33 14.35
C ALA A 102 8.34 3.35 13.23
N ASP A 103 8.78 2.87 12.07
CA ASP A 103 9.04 3.69 10.89
C ASP A 103 7.76 4.38 10.40
N TYR A 104 6.63 3.67 10.34
CA TYR A 104 5.34 4.26 9.97
C TYR A 104 4.90 5.34 10.96
N LEU A 105 5.15 5.13 12.26
CA LEU A 105 4.85 6.10 13.30
C LEU A 105 5.82 7.31 13.31
N GLY A 106 6.92 7.24 12.57
CA GLY A 106 7.96 8.28 12.54
C GLY A 106 8.81 8.30 13.80
N ALA A 107 8.99 7.15 14.44
CA ALA A 107 9.72 6.99 15.70
C ALA A 107 11.21 6.59 15.50
N SER A 108 11.74 6.80 14.30
CA SER A 108 13.08 6.39 13.88
C SER A 108 14.02 7.59 13.69
#